data_AF-A0A7V9LXI2-F1
#
_entry.id   AF-A0A7V9LXI2-F1
#
_cell.length_a   1.000
_cell.length_b   1.000
_cell.length_c   1.000
_cell.angle_alpha   90.00
_cell.angle_beta   90.00
_cell.angle_gamma   90.00
#
_symmetry.space_group_name_H-M   'P 1'
#
loop_
_entity.id
_entity.type
_entity.pdbx_description
1 polymer ?
#
loop_
_entity_poly.entity_id
_entity_poly.type
_entity_poly.pdbx_seq_one_letter_code
_entity_poly.pdbx_strand_id
1 'polypeptide(L)' 'MGTLLAGKNAIIYGAGGGIGGAVARTFAREGARVFLVGRTQDTLE' A
#
# COMPACT_ATOMS: atom_id res chain seq x y z
N MET A 1 -6.32 -4.79 18.71
CA MET A 1 -6.41 -5.28 17.32
C MET A 1 -5.02 -5.75 16.92
N GLY A 2 -4.86 -7.04 16.60
CA GLY A 2 -3.58 -7.55 16.09
C GLY A 2 -3.37 -7.09 14.65
N THR A 3 -2.11 -6.84 14.27
CA THR A 3 -1.70 -6.46 12.92
C THR A 3 -1.72 -7.69 12.01
N LEU A 4 -2.74 -7.82 11.15
CA LEU A 4 -2.97 -9.00 10.31
C LEU A 4 -1.82 -9.29 9.33
N LEU A 5 -1.13 -8.23 8.88
CA LEU A 5 -0.10 -8.28 7.84
C LEU A 5 1.30 -8.01 8.38
N ALA A 6 1.51 -8.09 9.69
CA ALA A 6 2.83 -7.88 10.30
C ALA A 6 3.89 -8.77 9.65
N GLY A 7 5.00 -8.15 9.24
CA GLY A 7 6.14 -8.83 8.62
C GLY A 7 5.90 -9.29 7.19
N LYS A 8 4.78 -8.94 6.56
CA LYS A 8 4.52 -9.22 5.14
C LYS A 8 5.00 -8.06 4.26
N ASN A 9 5.45 -8.41 3.06
CA ASN A 9 5.69 -7.45 1.99
C ASN A 9 4.46 -7.40 1.09
N ALA A 10 4.01 -6.19 0.72
CA ALA A 10 2.90 -5.97 -0.19
C ALA A 10 3.31 -5.03 -1.32
N ILE A 11 3.11 -5.47 -2.57
CA ILE A 11 3.41 -4.67 -3.77
C ILE A 11 2.07 -4.31 -4.40
N ILE A 12 1.77 -3.01 -4.48
CA ILE A 12 0.47 -2.51 -4.92
C ILE A 12 0.62 -1.77 -6.24
N TYR A 13 0.12 -2.38 -7.32
CA TYR A 13 0.01 -1.75 -8.63
C TYR A 13 -1.21 -0.84 -8.72
N GLY A 14 -1.06 0.30 -9.38
CA GLY A 14 -2.11 1.33 -9.44
C GLY A 14 -2.28 2.06 -8.10
N ALA A 15 -1.22 2.13 -7.29
CA ALA A 15 -1.25 2.72 -5.96
C ALA A 15 -1.61 4.22 -5.95
N GLY A 16 -1.37 4.94 -7.04
CA GLY A 16 -1.76 6.36 -7.17
C GLY A 16 -3.24 6.59 -7.50
N GLY A 17 -4.03 5.54 -7.69
CA GLY A 17 -5.48 5.62 -7.86
C GLY A 17 -6.22 5.56 -6.52
N GLY A 18 -7.51 5.94 -6.50
CA GLY A 18 -8.32 5.97 -5.28
C GLY A 18 -8.36 4.62 -4.54
N ILE A 19 -8.61 3.53 -5.26
CA ILE A 19 -8.69 2.18 -4.67
C ILE A 19 -7.30 1.68 -4.27
N GLY A 20 -6.32 1.73 -5.19
CA GLY A 20 -4.96 1.25 -4.92
C GLY A 20 -4.32 1.97 -3.72
N GLY A 21 -4.51 3.28 -3.61
CA GLY A 21 -4.04 4.06 -2.48
C GLY A 21 -4.76 3.70 -1.18
N ALA A 22 -6.07 3.46 -1.22
CA ALA A 22 -6.83 3.03 -0.04
C ALA A 22 -6.38 1.64 0.46
N VAL A 23 -6.12 0.72 -0.46
CA VAL A 23 -5.57 -0.61 -0.15
C VAL A 23 -4.18 -0.48 0.46
N ALA A 24 -3.28 0.28 -0.17
CA ALA A 24 -1.92 0.50 0.31
C ALA A 24 -1.88 1.05 1.74
N ARG A 25 -2.68 2.09 2.03
CA ARG A 25 -2.81 2.66 3.38
C ARG A 25 -3.34 1.65 4.39
N THR A 26 -4.30 0.83 3.98
CA THR A 26 -4.88 -0.20 4.87
C THR A 26 -3.86 -1.28 5.17
N PHE A 27 -3.10 -1.73 4.18
CA PHE A 27 -2.08 -2.75 4.38
C PHE A 27 -0.94 -2.26 5.26
N ALA A 28 -0.53 -1.00 5.12
CA ALA A 28 0.45 -0.38 5.99
C ALA A 28 -0.04 -0.32 7.45
N ARG A 29 -1.30 0.04 7.68
CA ARG A 29 -1.90 0.02 9.03
C ARG A 29 -1.94 -1.38 9.65
N GLU A 30 -2.11 -2.41 8.82
CA GLU A 30 -2.07 -3.82 9.25
C GLU A 30 -0.65 -4.37 9.43
N GLY A 31 0.39 -3.54 9.30
CA GLY A 31 1.78 -3.91 9.60
C GLY A 31 2.59 -4.45 8.42
N ALA A 32 2.07 -4.33 7.20
CA ALA A 32 2.83 -4.70 6.00
C ALA A 32 3.90 -3.67 5.66
N ARG A 33 5.02 -4.13 5.10
CA ARG A 33 5.93 -3.29 4.33
C ARG A 33 5.37 -3.11 2.92
N VAL A 34 4.93 -1.90 2.60
CA VAL A 34 4.23 -1.61 1.34
C VAL A 34 5.15 -0.98 0.31
N PHE A 35 5.07 -1.45 -0.93
CA PHE A 35 5.73 -0.91 -2.11
C PHE A 35 4.67 -0.43 -3.10
N LEU A 36 4.74 0.85 -3.47
CA LEU A 36 3.77 1.48 -4.35
C LEU A 36 4.28 1.46 -5.78
N VAL A 37 3.44 1.02 -6.72
CA VAL A 37 3.77 1.00 -8.14
C VAL A 37 2.73 1.80 -8.93
N GLY A 38 3.20 2.76 -9.70
CA GLY A 38 2.40 3.63 -10.54
C GLY A 38 3.22 4.25 -11.67
N ARG A 39 2.52 4.84 -12.64
CA ARG A 39 3.16 5.48 -13.80
C ARG A 39 3.63 6.91 -13.53
N THR A 40 2.96 7.61 -12.61
CA THR A 40 3.22 9.01 -12.27
C THR A 40 3.70 9.08 -10.83
N GLN A 41 4.95 9.49 -10.63
CA GLN A 41 5.58 9.51 -9.31
C GLN A 41 4.82 10.40 -8.32
N ASP A 42 4.39 11.59 -8.74
CA ASP A 42 3.65 12.55 -7.89
C ASP A 42 2.35 11.96 -7.30
N THR A 43 1.78 10.92 -7.92
CA THR A 43 0.58 10.25 -7.40
C THR A 43 0.87 9.20 -6.32
N LEU A 44 2.15 8.88 -6.08
CA LEU A 44 2.61 7.87 -5.13
C LEU A 44 3.19 8.46 -3.84
N GLU A 45 3.35 9.78 -3.77
CA GLU A 45 3.78 10.54 -2.59
C GLU A 45 2.59 10.85 -1.66
#